data_AF-A0A3D2E196-F1
#
_entry.id   AF-A0A3D2E196-F1
#
_cell.length_a   1.000
_cell.length_b   1.000
_cell.length_c   1.000
_cell.angle_alpha   90.00
_cell.angle_beta   90.00
_cell.angle_gamma   90.00
#
_symmetry.space_group_name_H-M   'P 1'
#
loop_
_entity.id
_entity.type
_entity.pdbx_description
1 polymer ?
#
loop_
_entity_poly.entity_id
_entity_poly.type
_entity_poly.pdbx_seq_one_letter_code
_entity_poly.pdbx_strand_id
1 'polypeptide(L)'
;LLASGGHTAIVKVLDYEHIELIAQSRDDACGEAFDKVARVLGLPYPGGPEIQKLAREGKPVYNMPEPKSSGLDDLYFSYSGLKTFVINLVHNLEQKGEKIPRADIAASFQKCAVSQLVDTLEKVIRATGIKDVAVAGGVSANEELRRRFDELAAKGCNVHYP
;
A
#
# COMPACT_ATOMS: atom_id res chain seq x y z
N LEU A 1 -6.49 -0.30 10.44
CA LEU A 1 -5.99 0.17 9.12
C LEU A 1 -7.17 0.25 8.16
N LEU A 2 -7.42 1.43 7.61
CA LEU A 2 -8.39 1.65 6.54
C LEU A 2 -7.60 1.79 5.23
N ALA A 3 -7.88 0.93 4.25
CA ALA A 3 -7.24 0.95 2.94
C ALA A 3 -8.30 0.65 1.85
N SER A 4 -8.83 1.70 1.23
CA SER A 4 -9.85 1.62 0.17
C SER A 4 -9.42 2.42 -1.06
N GLY A 5 -10.31 2.49 -2.06
CA GLY A 5 -10.12 3.33 -3.24
C GLY A 5 -9.95 4.82 -2.89
N GLY A 6 -10.66 5.32 -1.88
CA GLY A 6 -10.67 6.75 -1.52
C GLY A 6 -10.12 7.10 -0.14
N HIS A 7 -9.76 6.10 0.67
CA HIS A 7 -9.26 6.34 2.03
C HIS A 7 -8.03 5.50 2.31
N THR A 8 -7.03 6.10 2.94
CA THR A 8 -5.89 5.39 3.51
C THR A 8 -5.52 6.03 4.83
N ALA A 9 -5.76 5.31 5.93
CA ALA A 9 -5.57 5.83 7.28
C ALA A 9 -5.32 4.74 8.32
N ILE A 10 -4.62 5.10 9.38
CA ILE A 10 -4.57 4.36 10.64
C ILE A 10 -5.37 5.16 11.64
N VAL A 11 -6.39 4.52 12.18
CA VAL A 11 -7.18 5.01 13.30
C VAL A 11 -7.03 4.07 14.47
N LYS A 12 -7.00 4.62 15.67
CA LYS A 12 -7.03 3.88 16.93
C LYS A 12 -8.45 3.99 17.48
N VAL A 13 -9.10 2.85 17.63
CA VAL A 13 -10.47 2.75 18.15
C VAL A 13 -10.37 2.47 19.64
N LEU A 14 -10.82 3.42 20.47
CA LEU A 14 -10.85 3.28 21.93
C LEU A 14 -12.22 2.74 22.38
N ASP A 15 -13.29 3.26 21.79
CA ASP A 15 -14.65 2.77 21.93
C ASP A 15 -15.50 3.21 20.71
N TYR A 16 -16.82 3.03 20.76
CA TYR A 16 -17.74 3.35 19.66
C TYR A 16 -17.78 4.83 19.28
N GLU A 17 -17.50 5.73 20.21
CA GLU A 17 -17.56 7.18 20.02
C GLU A 17 -16.16 7.83 19.96
N HIS A 18 -15.14 7.14 20.46
CA HIS A 18 -13.77 7.63 20.54
C HIS A 18 -12.86 6.91 19.53
N ILE A 19 -12.64 7.57 18.40
CA ILE A 19 -11.73 7.14 17.35
C ILE A 19 -10.67 8.22 17.13
N GLU A 20 -9.41 7.88 17.37
CA GLU A 20 -8.27 8.78 17.20
C GLU A 20 -7.62 8.54 15.83
N LEU A 21 -7.44 9.59 15.02
CA LEU A 21 -6.67 9.51 13.79
C LEU A 21 -5.18 9.54 14.12
N ILE A 22 -4.44 8.49 13.72
CA ILE A 22 -3.00 8.38 13.95
C ILE A 22 -2.19 8.78 12.70
N ALA A 23 -2.63 8.32 11.53
CA ALA A 23 -1.97 8.64 10.26
C ALA A 23 -3.00 8.61 9.12
N GLN A 24 -2.84 9.45 8.11
CA GLN A 24 -3.64 9.41 6.89
C GLN A 24 -2.78 9.74 5.66
N SER A 25 -3.29 9.40 4.48
CA SER A 25 -2.68 9.88 3.24
C SER A 25 -2.77 11.40 3.14
N ARG A 26 -1.66 12.03 2.74
CA ARG A 26 -1.61 13.47 2.42
C ARG A 26 -1.94 13.74 0.95
N ASP A 27 -2.03 12.71 0.12
CA ASP A 27 -2.31 12.81 -1.31
C ASP A 27 -3.28 11.71 -1.80
N ASP A 28 -2.88 10.90 -2.78
CA ASP A 28 -3.69 9.81 -3.33
C ASP A 28 -3.92 8.74 -2.24
N ALA A 29 -5.09 8.13 -2.23
CA ALA A 29 -5.30 6.91 -1.46
C ALA A 29 -4.54 5.72 -2.09
N CYS A 30 -4.26 4.69 -1.30
CA CYS A 30 -3.58 3.48 -1.77
C CYS A 30 -4.34 2.83 -2.93
N GLY A 31 -5.66 2.64 -2.81
CA GLY A 31 -6.46 2.02 -3.87
C GLY A 31 -6.49 2.86 -5.16
N GLU A 32 -6.58 4.19 -5.04
CA GLU A 32 -6.46 5.10 -6.19
C GLU A 32 -5.10 4.98 -6.89
N ALA A 33 -4.02 4.81 -6.13
CA ALA A 33 -2.70 4.58 -6.71
C ALA A 33 -2.63 3.25 -7.48
N PHE A 34 -3.23 2.18 -6.94
CA PHE A 34 -3.37 0.91 -7.66
C PHE A 34 -4.11 1.09 -8.99
N ASP A 35 -5.24 1.79 -8.99
CA ASP A 35 -6.04 2.03 -10.20
C ASP A 35 -5.27 2.86 -11.25
N LYS A 36 -4.57 3.91 -10.81
CA LYS A 36 -3.76 4.75 -11.72
C LYS A 36 -2.59 3.98 -12.31
N VAL A 37 -1.89 3.15 -11.52
CA VAL A 37 -0.78 2.33 -12.01
C VAL A 37 -1.27 1.21 -12.94
N ALA A 38 -2.39 0.57 -12.63
CA ALA A 38 -3.02 -0.41 -13.52
C ALA A 38 -3.30 0.18 -14.91
N ARG A 39 -3.89 1.38 -14.95
CA ARG A 39 -4.15 2.09 -16.21
C ARG A 39 -2.87 2.36 -17.00
N VAL A 40 -1.80 2.78 -16.34
CA VAL A 40 -0.49 3.05 -16.97
C VAL A 40 0.12 1.77 -17.56
N LEU A 41 -0.09 0.63 -16.92
CA LEU A 41 0.36 -0.67 -17.42
C LEU A 41 -0.57 -1.27 -18.49
N GLY A 42 -1.69 -0.62 -18.81
CA GLY A 42 -2.68 -1.09 -19.77
C GLY A 42 -3.60 -2.20 -19.23
N LEU A 43 -3.81 -2.24 -17.92
CA LEU A 43 -4.69 -3.19 -17.24
C LEU A 43 -6.12 -2.63 -17.07
N PRO A 44 -7.15 -3.50 -17.00
CA PRO A 44 -8.52 -3.05 -16.82
C PRO A 44 -8.80 -2.53 -15.39
N TYR A 45 -9.91 -1.83 -15.24
CA TYR A 45 -10.45 -1.39 -13.95
C TYR A 45 -11.41 -2.46 -13.38
N PRO A 46 -11.43 -2.72 -12.06
CA PRO A 46 -10.60 -2.12 -11.01
C PRO A 46 -9.15 -2.61 -11.04
N GLY A 47 -8.19 -1.71 -10.79
CA GLY A 47 -6.78 -1.96 -11.01
C GLY A 47 -6.09 -2.80 -9.92
N GLY A 48 -6.61 -2.77 -8.69
CA GLY A 48 -6.05 -3.54 -7.57
C GLY A 48 -5.88 -5.04 -7.84
N PRO A 49 -6.96 -5.78 -8.20
CA PRO A 49 -6.89 -7.20 -8.54
C PRO A 49 -5.96 -7.50 -9.72
N GLU A 50 -5.97 -6.64 -10.75
CA GLU A 50 -5.16 -6.84 -11.95
C GLU A 50 -3.66 -6.65 -11.69
N ILE A 51 -3.30 -5.64 -10.89
CA ILE A 51 -1.92 -5.45 -10.43
C ILE A 51 -1.47 -6.66 -9.61
N GLN A 52 -2.29 -7.14 -8.69
CA GLN A 52 -1.95 -8.33 -7.90
C GLN A 52 -1.70 -9.55 -8.80
N LYS A 53 -2.59 -9.79 -9.77
CA LYS A 53 -2.46 -10.91 -10.70
C LYS A 53 -1.15 -10.82 -11.48
N LEU A 54 -0.88 -9.66 -12.06
CA LEU A 54 0.32 -9.41 -12.86
C LEU A 54 1.61 -9.44 -12.02
N ALA A 55 1.56 -8.97 -10.78
CA ALA A 55 2.69 -8.97 -9.86
C ALA A 55 3.21 -10.38 -9.51
N ARG A 56 2.34 -11.40 -9.52
CA ARG A 56 2.74 -12.80 -9.29
C ARG A 56 3.68 -13.34 -10.38
N GLU A 57 3.63 -12.76 -11.57
CA GLU A 57 4.46 -13.14 -12.71
C GLU A 57 5.81 -12.41 -12.73
N GLY A 58 5.99 -11.42 -11.85
CA GLY A 58 7.13 -10.53 -11.83
C GLY A 58 8.01 -10.65 -10.60
N LYS A 59 9.10 -9.89 -10.60
CA LYS A 59 10.02 -9.74 -9.47
C LYS A 59 10.09 -8.26 -9.06
N PRO A 60 10.09 -7.95 -7.75
CA PRO A 60 10.16 -6.58 -7.26
C PRO A 60 11.59 -6.03 -7.35
N VAL A 61 12.04 -5.69 -8.56
CA VAL A 61 13.42 -5.27 -8.87
C VAL A 61 13.64 -3.76 -8.84
N TYR A 62 12.57 -2.96 -8.83
CA TYR A 62 12.67 -1.50 -8.82
C TYR A 62 12.61 -0.95 -7.40
N ASN A 63 13.59 -0.11 -7.04
CA ASN A 63 13.56 0.67 -5.80
C ASN A 63 12.70 1.92 -6.02
N MET A 64 11.52 1.93 -5.40
CA MET A 64 10.53 3.00 -5.56
C MET A 64 10.57 3.97 -4.37
N PRO A 65 10.15 5.23 -4.55
CA PRO A 65 10.18 6.21 -3.48
C PRO A 65 9.16 5.88 -2.38
N GLU A 66 9.59 6.05 -1.13
CA GLU A 66 8.76 5.93 0.06
C GLU A 66 8.73 7.26 0.83
N PRO A 67 7.60 7.63 1.47
CA PRO A 67 7.52 8.79 2.33
C PRO A 67 8.42 8.61 3.54
N LYS A 68 9.19 9.66 3.84
CA LYS A 68 10.00 9.72 5.05
C LYS A 68 9.15 10.34 6.15
N SER A 69 9.05 9.64 7.28
CA SER A 69 8.42 10.11 8.52
C SER A 69 9.45 10.13 9.64
N SER A 70 9.47 11.21 10.42
CA SER A 70 10.36 11.33 11.59
C SER A 70 9.58 11.15 12.89
N GLY A 71 9.44 9.90 13.33
CA GLY A 71 8.73 9.58 14.58
C GLY A 71 7.21 9.41 14.41
N LEU A 72 6.51 9.22 15.53
CA LEU A 72 5.07 8.93 15.54
C LEU A 72 4.22 10.14 15.14
N ASP A 73 4.61 11.34 15.56
CA ASP A 73 3.86 12.58 15.34
C ASP A 73 3.89 13.05 13.87
N ASP A 74 4.73 12.42 13.04
CA ASP A 74 4.85 12.71 11.60
C ASP A 74 4.57 11.45 10.76
N LEU A 75 3.76 10.51 11.25
CA LEU A 75 3.30 9.39 10.42
C LEU A 75 2.26 9.85 9.41
N TYR A 76 2.53 9.59 8.14
CA TYR A 76 1.59 9.83 7.04
C TYR A 76 1.82 8.83 5.91
N PHE A 77 0.83 8.73 5.02
CA PHE A 77 0.96 8.02 3.77
C PHE A 77 1.10 8.99 2.59
N SER A 78 1.78 8.56 1.54
CA SER A 78 1.90 9.31 0.29
C SER A 78 2.15 8.33 -0.85
N TYR A 79 1.22 8.30 -1.80
CA TYR A 79 1.27 7.44 -2.97
C TYR A 79 1.46 8.21 -4.27
N SER A 80 1.34 9.54 -4.25
CA SER A 80 1.54 10.37 -5.44
C SER A 80 2.96 10.22 -6.03
N GLY A 81 3.99 10.20 -5.19
CA GLY A 81 5.38 10.00 -5.59
C GLY A 81 5.62 8.60 -6.17
N LEU A 82 5.04 7.57 -5.54
CA LEU A 82 5.12 6.18 -5.99
C LEU A 82 4.47 5.99 -7.37
N LYS A 83 3.26 6.52 -7.55
CA LYS A 83 2.56 6.56 -8.84
C LYS A 83 3.38 7.29 -9.91
N THR A 84 3.89 8.47 -9.58
CA THR A 84 4.65 9.31 -10.52
C THR A 84 5.92 8.62 -10.98
N PHE A 85 6.61 7.91 -10.07
CA PHE A 85 7.75 7.08 -10.42
C PHE A 85 7.40 6.02 -11.48
N VAL A 86 6.30 5.29 -11.30
CA VAL A 86 5.86 4.26 -12.26
C VAL A 86 5.49 4.86 -13.62
N ILE A 87 4.75 5.98 -13.63
CA ILE A 87 4.41 6.70 -14.87
C ILE A 87 5.67 7.08 -15.64
N ASN A 88 6.64 7.70 -14.96
CA ASN A 88 7.88 8.13 -15.58
C ASN A 88 8.72 6.96 -16.08
N LEU A 89 8.79 5.86 -15.32
CA LEU A 89 9.48 4.65 -15.71
C LEU A 89 8.91 4.07 -17.01
N VAL A 90 7.59 3.91 -17.08
CA VAL A 90 6.91 3.38 -18.27
C VAL A 90 7.10 4.32 -19.47
N HIS A 91 6.89 5.61 -19.28
CA HIS A 91 7.05 6.61 -20.34
C HIS A 91 8.48 6.63 -20.92
N ASN A 92 9.50 6.57 -20.06
CA ASN A 92 10.89 6.54 -20.49
C ASN A 92 11.24 5.29 -21.29
N LEU A 93 10.68 4.12 -20.94
CA LEU A 93 10.87 2.88 -21.69
C LEU A 93 10.19 2.96 -23.06
N GLU A 94 8.98 3.50 -23.12
CA GLU A 94 8.24 3.72 -24.37
C GLU A 94 8.98 4.66 -25.33
N GLN A 95 9.50 5.79 -24.83
CA GLN A 95 10.27 6.74 -25.64
C GLN A 95 11.54 6.12 -26.23
N LYS A 96 12.15 5.17 -25.52
CA LYS A 96 13.33 4.44 -26.00
C LYS A 96 12.99 3.23 -26.89
N GLY A 97 11.71 2.94 -27.08
CA GLY A 97 11.25 1.73 -27.79
C GLY A 97 11.61 0.43 -27.06
N GLU A 98 11.86 0.50 -25.75
CA GLU A 98 12.22 -0.65 -24.94
C GLU A 98 10.98 -1.44 -24.50
N LYS A 99 11.13 -2.76 -24.31
CA LYS A 99 10.06 -3.60 -23.78
C LYS A 99 9.76 -3.20 -22.34
N ILE A 100 8.50 -2.84 -22.05
CA ILE A 100 8.04 -2.55 -20.69
C ILE A 100 7.94 -3.86 -19.90
N PRO A 101 8.73 -4.07 -18.83
CA PRO A 101 8.62 -5.26 -17.99
C PRO A 101 7.45 -5.10 -17.00
N ARG A 102 6.23 -5.14 -17.54
CA ARG A 102 4.99 -4.81 -16.79
C ARG A 102 4.85 -5.62 -15.49
N ALA A 103 5.19 -6.91 -15.51
CA ALA A 103 5.13 -7.78 -14.35
C ALA A 103 6.07 -7.33 -13.22
N ASP A 104 7.33 -7.00 -13.55
CA ASP A 104 8.31 -6.53 -12.58
C ASP A 104 7.94 -5.15 -12.02
N ILE A 105 7.37 -4.27 -12.85
CA ILE A 105 6.86 -2.97 -12.41
C ILE A 105 5.68 -3.16 -11.44
N ALA A 106 4.71 -4.01 -11.79
CA ALA A 106 3.57 -4.32 -10.93
C ALA A 106 4.01 -4.94 -9.59
N ALA A 107 4.94 -5.89 -9.61
CA ALA A 107 5.49 -6.52 -8.40
C ALA A 107 6.21 -5.51 -7.51
N SER A 108 7.04 -4.65 -8.10
CA SER A 108 7.77 -3.60 -7.37
C SER A 108 6.82 -2.58 -6.75
N PHE A 109 5.81 -2.15 -7.51
CA PHE A 109 4.79 -1.23 -7.05
C PHE A 109 3.95 -1.81 -5.90
N GLN A 110 3.42 -3.04 -6.06
CA GLN A 110 2.62 -3.69 -5.02
C GLN A 110 3.43 -3.84 -3.73
N LYS A 111 4.68 -4.30 -3.83
CA LYS A 111 5.56 -4.44 -2.66
C LYS A 111 5.73 -3.11 -1.94
N CYS A 112 6.06 -2.04 -2.66
CA CYS A 112 6.26 -0.71 -2.07
C CYS A 112 4.98 -0.15 -1.44
N ALA A 113 3.84 -0.25 -2.15
CA ALA A 113 2.56 0.24 -1.68
C ALA A 113 2.09 -0.49 -0.42
N VAL A 114 2.22 -1.83 -0.39
CA VAL A 114 1.86 -2.64 0.78
C VAL A 114 2.82 -2.41 1.95
N SER A 115 4.13 -2.32 1.70
CA SER A 115 5.10 -2.00 2.76
C SER A 115 4.79 -0.68 3.43
N GLN A 116 4.43 0.35 2.67
CA GLN A 116 4.06 1.64 3.25
C GLN A 116 2.92 1.52 4.27
N LEU A 117 1.89 0.72 3.99
CA LEU A 117 0.78 0.43 4.92
C LEU A 117 1.25 -0.28 6.19
N VAL A 118 1.95 -1.41 6.00
CA VAL A 118 2.27 -2.34 7.10
C VAL A 118 3.40 -1.80 7.96
N ASP A 119 4.42 -1.18 7.37
CA ASP A 119 5.56 -0.64 8.12
C ASP A 119 5.14 0.57 8.95
N THR A 120 4.21 1.39 8.45
CA THR A 120 3.60 2.48 9.24
C THR A 120 2.77 1.92 10.38
N LEU A 121 1.98 0.87 10.15
CA LEU A 121 1.21 0.20 11.20
C LEU A 121 2.12 -0.44 12.25
N GLU A 122 3.23 -1.08 11.85
CA GLU A 122 4.22 -1.65 12.78
C GLU A 122 4.82 -0.58 13.69
N LYS A 123 5.12 0.61 13.18
CA LYS A 123 5.59 1.74 14.01
C LYS A 123 4.58 2.09 15.10
N VAL A 124 3.29 2.15 14.74
CA VAL A 124 2.20 2.43 15.69
C VAL A 124 2.07 1.31 16.72
N ILE A 125 2.10 0.04 16.30
CA ILE A 125 2.04 -1.13 17.19
C ILE A 125 3.19 -1.09 18.20
N ARG A 126 4.42 -0.88 17.73
CA ARG A 126 5.61 -0.84 18.61
C ARG A 126 5.55 0.28 19.62
N ALA A 127 5.01 1.43 19.23
CA ALA A 127 4.91 2.60 20.10
C ALA A 127 3.81 2.51 21.15
N THR A 128 2.66 1.93 20.78
CA THR A 128 1.45 1.93 21.61
C THR A 128 1.26 0.63 22.39
N GLY A 129 1.91 -0.46 21.96
CA GLY A 129 1.72 -1.79 22.53
C GLY A 129 0.41 -2.48 22.12
N ILE A 130 -0.39 -1.87 21.23
CA ILE A 130 -1.66 -2.43 20.74
C ILE A 130 -1.42 -3.80 20.11
N LYS A 131 -2.29 -4.76 20.44
CA LYS A 131 -2.23 -6.14 19.92
C LYS A 131 -3.35 -6.45 18.93
N ASP A 132 -4.53 -5.87 19.11
CA ASP A 132 -5.65 -6.08 18.21
C ASP A 132 -5.57 -5.12 17.02
N VAL A 133 -5.46 -5.67 15.82
CA VAL A 133 -5.32 -4.92 14.57
C VAL A 133 -6.31 -5.41 13.53
N ALA A 134 -7.08 -4.49 12.95
CA ALA A 134 -8.00 -4.79 11.87
C ALA A 134 -7.58 -4.09 10.57
N VAL A 135 -7.85 -4.71 9.43
CA VAL A 135 -7.70 -4.08 8.11
C VAL A 135 -9.00 -4.16 7.31
N ALA A 136 -9.50 -2.99 6.89
CA ALA A 136 -10.76 -2.87 6.16
C ALA A 136 -10.61 -1.99 4.92
N GLY A 137 -11.57 -2.10 4.00
CA GLY A 137 -11.60 -1.42 2.70
C GLY A 137 -11.10 -2.31 1.56
N GLY A 138 -11.39 -1.93 0.31
CA GLY A 138 -11.17 -2.79 -0.85
C GLY A 138 -9.72 -3.28 -1.06
N VAL A 139 -8.71 -2.54 -0.57
CA VAL A 139 -7.31 -2.96 -0.66
C VAL A 139 -7.00 -4.10 0.32
N SER A 140 -7.82 -4.34 1.35
CA SER A 140 -7.66 -5.47 2.28
C SER A 140 -7.82 -6.84 1.61
N ALA A 141 -8.41 -6.90 0.42
CA ALA A 141 -8.46 -8.11 -0.40
C ALA A 141 -7.11 -8.47 -1.03
N ASN A 142 -6.12 -7.57 -0.98
CA ASN A 142 -4.80 -7.83 -1.54
C ASN A 142 -4.07 -8.92 -0.75
N GLU A 143 -3.64 -9.97 -1.45
CA GLU A 143 -3.01 -11.14 -0.82
C GLU A 143 -1.63 -10.82 -0.23
N GLU A 144 -0.86 -9.92 -0.83
CA GLU A 144 0.43 -9.51 -0.23
C GLU A 144 0.17 -8.72 1.05
N LEU A 145 -0.85 -7.85 1.09
CA LEU A 145 -1.26 -7.18 2.33
C LEU A 145 -1.71 -8.18 3.39
N ARG A 146 -2.53 -9.17 3.03
CA ARG A 146 -2.96 -10.22 3.95
C ARG A 146 -1.80 -11.03 4.49
N ARG A 147 -0.89 -11.46 3.62
CA ARG A 147 0.35 -12.18 3.98
C ARG A 147 1.20 -11.38 4.97
N ARG A 148 1.35 -10.07 4.74
CA ARG A 148 2.09 -9.18 5.64
C ARG A 148 1.36 -8.97 6.98
N PHE A 149 0.04 -9.00 7.00
CA PHE A 149 -0.74 -9.02 8.24
C PHE A 149 -0.60 -10.36 8.99
N ASP A 150 -0.54 -11.49 8.29
CA ASP A 150 -0.26 -12.79 8.91
C ASP A 150 1.13 -12.83 9.58
N GLU A 151 2.11 -12.12 9.02
CA GLU A 151 3.41 -11.91 9.69
C GLU A 151 3.27 -11.10 10.99
N LEU A 152 2.34 -10.14 11.08
CA LEU A 152 2.04 -9.43 12.33
C LEU A 152 1.40 -10.38 13.35
N ALA A 153 0.53 -11.28 12.89
CA ALA A 153 -0.07 -12.31 13.75
C ALA A 153 1.01 -13.24 14.32
N ALA A 154 1.95 -13.68 13.49
CA ALA A 154 3.10 -14.47 13.94
C ALA A 154 4.01 -13.73 14.95
N LYS A 155 4.01 -12.39 14.93
CA LYS A 155 4.69 -11.52 15.91
C LYS A 155 3.84 -11.25 17.17
N GLY A 156 2.68 -11.91 17.31
CA GLY A 156 1.82 -11.84 18.48
C GLY A 156 0.77 -10.74 18.47
N CYS A 157 0.33 -10.28 17.29
CA CYS A 157 -0.86 -9.44 17.15
C CYS A 157 -2.11 -10.29 16.89
N ASN A 158 -3.28 -9.86 17.36
CA ASN A 158 -4.56 -10.44 16.96
C ASN A 158 -5.04 -9.72 15.71
N VAL A 159 -5.10 -10.43 14.58
CA VAL A 159 -5.43 -9.84 13.29
C VAL A 159 -6.88 -10.12 12.91
N HIS A 160 -7.59 -9.08 12.46
CA HIS A 160 -8.97 -9.15 12.03
C HIS A 160 -9.13 -8.65 10.58
N TYR A 161 -9.88 -9.41 9.78
CA TYR A 161 -10.29 -9.04 8.43
C TYR A 161 -11.83 -8.97 8.39
N PRO A 162 -12.43 -7.79 8.62
CA PRO A 162 -13.86 -7.59 8.49
C PRO A 162 -14.37 -7.79 7.05
#